data_AF-A0A0A9CQG4-F1
#
_entry.id   AF-A0A0A9CQG4-F1
#
_cell.length_a   1.000
_cell.length_b   1.000
_cell.length_c   1.000
_cell.angle_alpha   90.00
_cell.angle_beta   90.00
_cell.angle_gamma   90.00
#
_symmetry.space_group_name_H-M   'P 1'
#
loop_
_entity.id
_entity.type
_entity.pdbx_description
1 polymer ?
#
loop_
_entity_poly.entity_id
_entity_poly.type
_entity_poly.pdbx_seq_one_letter_code
_entity_poly.pdbx_strand_id
1 'polypeptide(L)' 'MITRTMVKALEYVGLAPQGSERVSNFLEKAAEGLVEGGKKEIFTPMYFFLARKPLSE' A
#
# COMPACT_ATOMS: atom_id res chain seq x y z
N MET A 1 12.51 5.83 7.40
CA MET A 1 13.32 7.08 7.50
C MET A 1 14.14 7.38 6.24
N ILE A 2 15.05 6.49 5.80
CA ILE A 2 15.94 6.75 4.65
C ILE A 2 15.16 7.00 3.35
N THR A 3 14.17 6.15 3.04
CA THR A 3 13.33 6.25 1.84
C THR A 3 12.59 7.58 1.75
N ARG A 4 12.04 8.06 2.87
CA ARG A 4 11.31 9.33 2.95
C ARG A 4 12.22 10.53 2.68
N THR A 5 13.41 10.55 3.30
CA THR A 5 14.40 11.61 3.07
C THR A 5 14.87 11.62 1.61
N MET A 6 15.05 10.45 1.01
CA MET A 6 15.42 10.31 -0.40
C MET A 6 14.33 10.84 -1.34
N VAL A 7 13.06 10.46 -1.14
CA VAL A 7 11.94 10.97 -1.95
C VAL A 7 11.83 12.49 -1.85
N LYS A 8 12.02 13.04 -0.65
CA LYS A 8 12.02 14.49 -0.43
C LYS A 8 13.18 15.20 -1.13
N ALA A 9 14.38 14.61 -1.10
CA ALA A 9 15.54 15.14 -1.81
C ALA A 9 15.32 15.09 -3.33
N LEU A 10 14.78 13.99 -3.86
CA LEU A 10 14.46 13.83 -5.27
C LEU A 10 13.37 14.81 -5.74
N GLU A 11 12.36 15.07 -4.92
CA GLU A 11 11.32 16.06 -5.20
C GLU A 11 11.89 17.49 -5.19
N TYR A 12 12.79 17.78 -4.24
CA TYR A 12 13.47 19.08 -4.15
C TYR A 12 14.33 19.39 -5.37
N VAL A 13 15.07 18.41 -5.90
CA VAL A 13 15.88 18.58 -7.12
C VAL A 13 15.08 18.40 -8.41
N GLY A 14 13.76 18.20 -8.33
CA GLY A 14 12.86 18.08 -9.49
C GLY A 14 12.87 16.74 -10.21
N LEU A 15 13.55 15.72 -9.67
CA LEU A 15 13.58 14.36 -10.21
C LEU A 15 12.31 13.56 -9.85
N ALA A 16 11.74 13.81 -8.67
CA ALA A 16 10.45 13.24 -8.27
C ALA A 16 9.32 14.25 -8.48
N PRO A 17 8.12 13.81 -8.91
CA PRO A 17 6.96 14.68 -9.08
C PRO A 17 6.57 15.40 -7.78
N GLN A 18 5.98 16.59 -7.91
CA GLN A 18 5.41 17.31 -6.77
C GLN A 18 4.36 16.44 -6.05
N GLY A 19 4.44 16.39 -4.72
CA GLY A 19 3.58 15.57 -3.88
C GLY A 19 4.03 14.13 -3.67
N SER A 20 5.19 13.72 -4.20
CA SER A 20 5.75 12.37 -4.03
C SER A 20 5.95 12.01 -2.56
N GLU A 21 6.44 12.95 -1.73
CA GLU A 21 6.56 12.72 -0.28
C GLU A 21 5.20 12.41 0.36
N ARG A 22 4.13 13.10 -0.07
CA ARG A 22 2.78 12.94 0.47
C ARG A 22 2.19 11.57 0.13
N VAL A 23 2.35 11.13 -1.12
CA VAL A 23 1.90 9.81 -1.58
C VAL A 23 2.68 8.70 -0.85
N SER A 24 4.00 8.85 -0.72
CA SER A 24 4.81 7.89 0.03
C SER A 24 4.35 7.75 1.48
N ASN A 25 4.07 8.86 2.18
CA ASN A 25 3.57 8.82 3.55
C ASN A 25 2.18 8.17 3.66
N PHE A 26 1.31 8.37 2.67
CA PHE A 26 -0.01 7.74 2.63
C PHE A 26 0.10 6.22 2.48
N LEU A 27 0.97 5.76 1.56
CA LEU A 27 1.22 4.35 1.34
C LEU A 27 1.89 3.66 2.54
N GLU A 28 2.82 4.34 3.21
CA GLU A 28 3.47 3.84 4.43
C GLU A 28 2.43 3.62 5.55
N LYS A 29 1.54 4.58 5.79
CA LYS A 29 0.42 4.43 6.75
C LYS A 29 -0.54 3.30 6.38
N ALA A 30 -0.84 3.15 5.09
CA ALA A 30 -1.68 2.05 4.62
C ALA A 30 -1.00 0.71 4.90
N ALA A 31 0.30 0.57 4.60
CA ALA A 31 1.06 -0.64 4.87
C ALA A 31 1.10 -0.98 6.37
N GLU A 32 1.35 0.01 7.25
CA GLU A 32 1.27 -0.17 8.70
C GLU A 32 -0.12 -0.68 9.13
N GLY A 33 -1.19 -0.07 8.60
CA GLY A 33 -2.57 -0.49 8.88
C GLY A 33 -2.85 -1.93 8.44
N LEU A 34 -2.34 -2.36 7.28
CA LEU A 34 -2.49 -3.72 6.78
C LEU A 34 -1.73 -4.73 7.67
N VAL A 35 -0.52 -4.40 8.10
CA VAL A 35 0.28 -5.26 9.01
C VAL A 35 -0.40 -5.38 10.38
N GLU A 36 -0.83 -4.27 10.97
CA GLU A 36 -1.51 -4.28 12.27
C GLU A 36 -2.86 -5.00 12.21
N GLY A 37 -3.62 -4.83 11.12
CA GLY A 37 -4.84 -5.59 10.87
C GLY A 37 -4.59 -7.09 10.78
N GLY A 38 -3.50 -7.50 10.11
CA GLY A 38 -3.06 -8.90 10.04
C GLY A 38 -2.68 -9.47 11.40
N LYS A 39 -1.87 -8.75 12.19
CA LYS A 39 -1.46 -9.17 13.55
C LYS A 39 -2.64 -9.31 14.52
N LYS A 40 -3.68 -8.51 14.35
CA LYS A 40 -4.92 -8.56 15.15
C LYS A 40 -5.93 -9.60 14.65
N GLU A 41 -5.59 -10.34 13.58
CA GLU A 41 -6.46 -11.33 12.95
C GLU A 41 -7.80 -10.75 12.44
N ILE A 42 -7.89 -9.44 12.22
CA ILE A 42 -9.09 -8.75 11.71
C ILE A 42 -9.02 -8.45 10.21
N PHE A 43 -7.87 -8.70 9.58
CA PHE A 43 -7.64 -8.48 8.16
C PHE A 43 -6.79 -9.59 7.56
N THR A 44 -7.17 -10.07 6.38
CA THR A 44 -6.33 -10.95 5.55
C THR A 44 -6.18 -10.35 4.15
N PRO A 45 -4.95 -10.10 3.67
CA PRO A 45 -4.73 -9.60 2.32
C PRO A 45 -4.96 -10.66 1.25
N MET A 46 -5.12 -11.93 1.63
CA MET A 46 -5.21 -13.08 0.73
C MET A 46 -6.54 -13.83 0.92
N TYR A 47 -7.67 -13.11 0.83
CA TYR A 47 -8.98 -13.76 0.74
C TYR A 47 -9.15 -14.36 -0.67
N PHE A 48 -8.99 -15.68 -0.77
CA PHE A 48 -9.14 -16.43 -2.00
C PHE A 48 -10.45 -17.23 -2.00
N PHE A 49 -11.21 -17.14 -3.08
CA PHE A 49 -12.33 -18.04 -3.35
C PHE A 49 -12.29 -18.49 -4.82
N LEU A 50 -12.55 -19.78 -5.04
CA LEU A 50 -12.66 -20.36 -6.37
C LEU A 50 -14.14 -20.53 -6.72
N ALA A 51 -14.60 -19.81 -7.75
CA ALA A 51 -15.96 -19.94 -8.26
C ALA A 51 -15.99 -20.87 -9.48
N ARG A 52 -17.06 -21.67 -9.59
CA ARG A 52 -17.37 -22.46 -10.78
C ARG A 52 -18.57 -21.85 -11.49
N LYS A 53 -18.54 -21.78 -12.82
CA LYS A 53 -19.70 -21.40 -13.63
C LYS A 53 -20.88 -22.33 -13.31
N PRO A 54 -22.08 -21.82 -12.99
CA PRO A 54 -23.25 -22.66 -12.78
C PRO A 54 -23.62 -23.40 -14.06
N LEU A 55 -24.10 -24.64 -13.94
CA LEU A 55 -24.68 -25.37 -15.05
C LEU A 55 -26.02 -24.71 -15.37
N SER A 56 -26.23 -24.36 -16.65
CA SER A 56 -27.56 -24.02 -17.16
C SER A 56 -28.42 -25.29 -17.11
N GLU A 57 -29.65 -25.20 -16.59
CA GLU A 57 -30.65 -26.26 -16.82
C GLU A 57 -30.91 -26.44 -18.32
#